data_AF-A0A699UBB2-F1
#
_entry.id   AF-A0A699UBB2-F1
#
_cell.length_a   1.000
_cell.length_b   1.000
_cell.length_c   1.000
_cell.angle_alpha   90.00
_cell.angle_beta   90.00
_cell.angle_gamma   90.00
#
_symmetry.space_group_name_H-M   'P 1'
#
loop_
_entity.id
_entity.type
_entity.pdbx_description
1 polymer ?
#
loop_
_entity_poly.entity_id
_entity_poly.type
_entity_poly.pdbx_seq_one_letter_code
_entity_poly.pdbx_strand_id
1 'polypeptide(L)'
;GHPKAIINLLNDSLRGKYSIRSHEHLRFSQALIDADVATGYYFVSIFLKHGIANLKQDGEMSLRYLRKAADEGSAQAQSEIGDALAPSSRAPDVARQMRRCAAEQGHGRAARALGVDLQTRKHYRESLEVFQLGVAAGDDSSAGRLDEGFGGPEPTDELYYMDLQKDLERAARYKTIWRILTGYSYAHPKVPEINDIL
;
A
#
# COMPACT_ATOMS: atom_id res chain seq x y z
N GLY A 1 -1.70 23.97 7.95
CA GLY A 1 -0.42 23.36 7.52
C GLY A 1 -0.68 22.44 6.35
N HIS A 2 0.31 22.13 5.52
CA HIS A 2 0.10 21.29 4.33
C HIS A 2 -0.17 19.82 4.74
N PRO A 3 -1.27 19.17 4.27
CA PRO A 3 -1.66 17.84 4.73
C PRO A 3 -0.57 16.76 4.58
N LYS A 4 0.16 16.74 3.45
CA LYS A 4 1.25 15.78 3.23
C LYS A 4 2.38 15.92 4.27
N ALA A 5 2.69 17.15 4.71
CA ALA A 5 3.71 17.38 5.71
C ALA A 5 3.27 16.85 7.07
N ILE A 6 1.99 17.03 7.43
CA ILE A 6 1.41 16.48 8.65
C ILE A 6 1.42 14.94 8.64
N ILE A 7 1.01 14.33 7.52
CA ILE A 7 1.04 12.87 7.36
C ILE A 7 2.46 12.31 7.51
N ASN A 8 3.45 12.95 6.86
CA ASN A 8 4.85 12.56 7.00
C ASN A 8 5.32 12.71 8.45
N LEU A 9 4.92 13.80 9.11
CA LEU A 9 5.25 14.06 10.51
C LEU A 9 4.74 12.96 11.45
N LEU A 10 3.45 12.63 11.33
CA LEU A 10 2.80 11.61 12.14
C LEU A 10 3.37 10.22 11.86
N ASN A 11 3.60 9.86 10.58
CA ASN A 11 4.17 8.56 10.22
C ASN A 11 5.57 8.35 10.78
N ASP A 12 6.46 9.34 10.64
CA ASP A 12 7.82 9.23 11.15
C ASP A 12 7.87 9.24 12.69
N SER A 13 6.95 9.96 13.35
CA SER A 13 6.76 9.88 14.80
C SER A 13 6.32 8.48 15.24
N LEU A 14 5.35 7.88 14.55
CA LEU A 14 4.88 6.51 14.82
C LEU A 14 5.96 5.44 14.57
N ARG A 15 6.93 5.72 13.68
CA ARG A 15 8.11 4.86 13.43
C ARG A 15 9.25 5.11 14.42
N GLY A 16 9.12 6.08 15.32
CA GLY A 16 10.15 6.42 16.31
C GLY A 16 11.34 7.22 15.77
N LYS A 17 11.24 7.80 14.57
CA LYS A 17 12.31 8.63 13.99
C LYS A 17 12.48 9.96 14.73
N TYR A 18 11.39 10.46 15.33
CA TYR A 18 11.38 11.56 16.29
C TYR A 18 10.15 11.46 17.19
N SER A 19 10.11 12.26 18.25
CA SER A 19 9.00 12.30 19.19
C SER A 19 8.28 13.63 19.09
N ILE A 20 6.96 13.59 18.98
CA ILE A 20 6.08 14.76 19.15
C ILE A 20 5.20 14.56 20.38
N ARG A 21 4.68 15.65 20.96
CA ARG A 21 3.90 15.56 22.20
C ARG A 21 2.56 14.88 21.96
N SER A 22 1.99 14.27 23.00
CA SER A 22 0.68 13.59 22.92
C SER A 22 -0.43 14.49 22.33
N HIS A 23 -0.52 15.75 22.75
CA HIS A 23 -1.52 16.67 22.22
C HIS A 23 -1.27 17.07 20.75
N GLU A 24 -0.03 16.98 20.26
CA GLU A 24 0.30 17.29 18.87
C GLU A 24 -0.21 16.20 17.93
N HIS A 25 -0.13 14.92 18.33
CA HIS A 25 -0.73 13.81 17.58
C HIS A 25 -2.22 14.04 17.30
N LEU A 26 -2.98 14.41 18.33
CA LEU A 26 -4.41 14.68 18.22
C LEU A 26 -4.69 15.94 17.39
N ARG A 27 -3.98 17.04 17.69
CA ARG A 27 -4.14 18.30 16.94
C ARG A 27 -3.88 18.12 15.44
N PHE A 28 -2.84 17.37 15.09
CA PHE A 28 -2.50 17.11 13.70
C PHE A 28 -3.50 16.19 13.01
N SER A 29 -4.00 15.17 13.71
CA SER A 29 -5.05 14.30 13.16
C SER A 29 -6.37 15.07 12.96
N GLN A 30 -6.72 15.95 13.90
CA GLN A 30 -7.88 16.84 13.76
C GLN A 30 -7.70 17.81 12.58
N ALA A 31 -6.52 18.41 12.42
CA ALA A 31 -6.25 19.30 11.29
C ALA A 31 -6.33 18.59 9.92
N LEU A 32 -6.07 17.28 9.86
CA LEU A 32 -6.30 16.48 8.66
C LEU A 32 -7.80 16.24 8.43
N ILE A 33 -8.55 15.91 9.49
CA ILE A 33 -10.01 15.70 9.42
C ILE A 33 -10.72 16.99 8.99
N ASP A 34 -10.36 18.13 9.57
CA ASP A 34 -10.93 19.45 9.24
C ASP A 34 -10.63 19.89 7.80
N ALA A 35 -9.61 19.29 7.17
CA ALA A 35 -9.22 19.52 5.79
C ALA A 35 -9.76 18.43 4.83
N ASP A 36 -10.73 17.62 5.28
CA ASP A 36 -11.33 16.50 4.55
C ASP A 36 -10.30 15.46 4.07
N VAL A 37 -9.21 15.30 4.83
CA VAL A 37 -8.18 14.29 4.56
C VAL A 37 -8.43 13.06 5.42
N ALA A 38 -8.98 12.02 4.79
CA ALA A 38 -9.37 10.75 5.43
C ALA A 38 -8.28 10.08 6.29
N THR A 39 -7.00 10.29 5.96
CA THR A 39 -5.87 9.79 6.75
C THR A 39 -5.89 10.30 8.21
N GLY A 40 -6.54 11.43 8.51
CA GLY A 40 -6.74 11.89 9.88
C GLY A 40 -7.51 10.88 10.75
N TYR A 41 -8.60 10.31 10.22
CA TYR A 41 -9.34 9.23 10.91
C TYR A 41 -8.49 7.96 11.08
N TYR A 42 -7.64 7.65 10.10
CA TYR A 42 -6.73 6.50 10.20
C TYR A 42 -5.73 6.68 11.35
N PHE A 43 -5.16 7.87 11.55
CA PHE A 43 -4.28 8.12 12.70
C PHE A 43 -5.02 8.00 14.04
N VAL A 44 -6.25 8.51 14.14
CA VAL A 44 -7.08 8.32 15.35
C VAL A 44 -7.29 6.83 15.64
N SER A 45 -7.58 6.02 14.62
CA SER A 45 -7.67 4.57 14.76
C SER A 45 -6.39 3.95 15.33
N ILE A 46 -5.22 4.33 14.81
CA ILE A 46 -3.93 3.84 15.30
C ILE A 46 -3.70 4.26 16.75
N PHE A 47 -4.05 5.49 17.13
CA PHE A 47 -3.86 5.95 18.51
C PHE A 47 -4.74 5.17 19.49
N LEU A 48 -6.00 4.91 19.14
CA LEU A 48 -6.92 4.10 19.95
C LEU A 48 -6.47 2.64 20.01
N LYS A 49 -5.93 2.08 18.93
CA LYS A 49 -5.44 0.70 18.88
C LYS A 49 -4.25 0.46 19.82
N HIS A 50 -3.39 1.46 19.98
CA HIS A 50 -2.11 1.33 20.68
C HIS A 50 -2.02 2.16 21.98
N GLY A 51 -3.06 2.92 22.33
CA GLY A 51 -3.04 3.80 23.51
C GLY A 51 -2.05 4.97 23.38
N ILE A 52 -1.85 5.50 22.17
CA ILE A 52 -0.96 6.63 21.90
C ILE A 52 -1.68 7.94 22.23
N ALA A 53 -0.92 9.02 22.43
CA ALA A 53 -1.47 10.35 22.66
C ALA A 53 -2.33 10.48 23.93
N ASN A 54 -2.00 9.70 24.97
CA ASN A 54 -2.75 9.59 26.23
C ASN A 54 -4.19 9.09 26.06
N LEU A 55 -4.52 8.46 24.93
CA LEU A 55 -5.78 7.75 24.76
C LEU A 55 -5.70 6.40 25.46
N LYS A 56 -6.79 6.00 26.10
CA LYS A 56 -6.94 4.61 26.56
C LYS A 56 -7.07 3.72 25.33
N GLN A 57 -6.43 2.55 25.36
CA GLN A 57 -6.59 1.57 24.30
C GLN A 57 -8.07 1.16 24.18
N ASP A 58 -8.63 1.32 22.98
CA ASP A 58 -10.03 1.00 22.66
C ASP A 58 -10.10 0.41 21.24
N GLY A 59 -10.13 -0.92 21.19
CA GLY A 59 -10.14 -1.65 19.92
C GLY A 59 -11.44 -1.49 19.13
N GLU A 60 -12.58 -1.35 19.81
CA GLU A 60 -13.87 -1.19 19.12
C GLU A 60 -13.94 0.19 18.45
N MET A 61 -13.57 1.23 19.19
CA MET A 61 -13.55 2.59 18.65
C MET A 61 -12.48 2.74 17.56
N SER A 62 -11.32 2.10 17.72
CA SER A 62 -10.30 2.01 16.67
C SER A 62 -10.87 1.45 15.37
N LEU A 63 -11.60 0.32 15.41
CA LEU A 63 -12.22 -0.27 14.23
C LEU A 63 -13.28 0.64 13.59
N ARG A 64 -14.06 1.37 14.39
CA ARG A 64 -15.03 2.37 13.88
C ARG A 64 -14.32 3.48 13.10
N TYR A 65 -13.23 4.03 13.64
CA TYR A 65 -12.42 5.04 12.96
C TYR A 65 -11.68 4.50 11.74
N LEU A 66 -11.19 3.25 11.80
CA LEU A 66 -10.57 2.59 10.65
C LEU A 66 -11.56 2.45 9.50
N ARG A 67 -12.79 2.01 9.82
CA ARG A 67 -13.86 1.90 8.83
C ARG A 67 -14.20 3.25 8.21
N LYS A 68 -14.42 4.27 9.05
CA LYS A 68 -14.65 5.63 8.59
C LYS A 68 -13.53 6.14 7.68
N ALA A 69 -12.27 5.93 8.07
CA ALA A 69 -11.12 6.33 7.26
C ALA A 69 -11.13 5.66 5.88
N ALA A 70 -11.48 4.37 5.79
CA ALA A 70 -11.54 3.66 4.52
C ALA A 70 -12.72 4.10 3.64
N ASP A 71 -13.89 4.35 4.23
CA ASP A 71 -15.08 4.87 3.55
C ASP A 71 -14.83 6.27 2.98
N GLU A 72 -14.05 7.11 3.68
CA GLU A 72 -13.62 8.44 3.24
C GLU A 72 -12.39 8.41 2.29
N GLY A 73 -11.86 7.22 1.97
CA GLY A 73 -10.83 7.06 0.94
C GLY A 73 -9.39 6.93 1.42
N SER A 74 -9.10 6.79 2.71
CA SER A 74 -7.73 6.62 3.21
C SER A 74 -7.10 5.32 2.68
N ALA A 75 -6.10 5.44 1.79
CA ALA A 75 -5.40 4.30 1.20
C ALA A 75 -4.81 3.33 2.25
N GLN A 76 -4.29 3.85 3.37
CA GLN A 76 -3.79 3.01 4.46
C GLN A 76 -4.92 2.21 5.11
N ALA A 77 -6.06 2.84 5.39
CA ALA A 77 -7.20 2.17 6.01
C ALA A 77 -7.82 1.13 5.07
N GLN A 78 -7.94 1.45 3.78
CA GLN A 78 -8.39 0.52 2.75
C GLN A 78 -7.45 -0.68 2.64
N SER A 79 -6.13 -0.46 2.67
CA SER A 79 -5.16 -1.57 2.70
C SER A 79 -5.32 -2.45 3.95
N GLU A 80 -5.48 -1.85 5.13
CA GLU A 80 -5.65 -2.61 6.38
C GLU A 80 -6.94 -3.42 6.40
N ILE A 81 -8.06 -2.84 5.94
CA ILE A 81 -9.33 -3.57 5.79
C ILE A 81 -9.19 -4.69 4.76
N GLY A 82 -8.53 -4.41 3.63
CA GLY A 82 -8.25 -5.41 2.60
C GLY A 82 -7.46 -6.60 3.15
N ASP A 83 -6.43 -6.35 3.96
CA ASP A 83 -5.65 -7.39 4.63
C ASP A 83 -6.46 -8.15 5.70
N ALA A 84 -7.28 -7.45 6.48
CA ALA A 84 -8.15 -8.09 7.49
C ALA A 84 -9.23 -9.00 6.87
N LEU A 85 -9.57 -8.78 5.60
CA LEU A 85 -10.57 -9.56 4.87
C LEU A 85 -9.97 -10.66 3.96
N ALA A 86 -8.63 -10.84 3.90
CA ALA A 86 -7.97 -11.74 2.94
C ALA A 86 -6.84 -12.66 3.52
N PRO A 87 -6.79 -13.96 3.15
CA PRO A 87 -7.92 -14.82 2.81
C PRO A 87 -8.50 -15.42 4.09
N SER A 88 -9.70 -15.01 4.42
CA SER A 88 -10.65 -15.85 5.15
C SER A 88 -11.94 -15.79 4.34
N SER A 89 -12.75 -16.84 4.35
CA SER A 89 -14.03 -17.00 3.65
C SER A 89 -15.12 -15.92 3.93
N ARG A 90 -14.72 -14.75 4.45
CA ARG A 90 -15.57 -13.68 4.95
C ARG A 90 -16.07 -12.75 3.84
N ALA A 91 -15.17 -12.07 3.13
CA ALA A 91 -15.55 -11.08 2.12
C ALA A 91 -14.42 -10.81 1.09
N PRO A 92 -14.05 -11.81 0.26
CA PRO A 92 -12.91 -11.70 -0.66
C PRO A 92 -13.09 -10.60 -1.72
N ASP A 93 -14.33 -10.34 -2.15
CA ASP A 93 -14.62 -9.32 -3.18
C ASP A 93 -14.40 -7.92 -2.63
N VAL A 94 -14.86 -7.67 -1.40
CA VAL A 94 -14.62 -6.42 -0.67
C VAL A 94 -13.12 -6.23 -0.41
N ALA A 95 -12.41 -7.30 -0.04
CA ALA A 95 -10.96 -7.23 0.16
C ALA A 95 -10.22 -6.78 -1.10
N ARG A 96 -10.56 -7.35 -2.27
CA ARG A 96 -9.99 -6.95 -3.56
C ARG A 96 -10.35 -5.51 -3.91
N GLN A 97 -11.60 -5.10 -3.69
CA GLN A 97 -12.02 -3.72 -3.94
C GLN A 97 -11.23 -2.73 -3.08
N MET A 98 -11.09 -2.98 -1.78
CA MET A 98 -10.33 -2.10 -0.89
C MET A 98 -8.85 -2.04 -1.27
N ARG A 99 -8.23 -3.17 -1.61
CA ARG A 99 -6.85 -3.18 -2.09
C ARG A 99 -6.67 -2.45 -3.42
N ARG A 100 -7.64 -2.53 -4.33
CA ARG A 100 -7.61 -1.82 -5.61
C ARG A 100 -7.66 -0.31 -5.39
N CYS A 101 -8.60 0.17 -4.59
CA CYS A 101 -8.68 1.61 -4.25
C CYS A 101 -7.39 2.11 -3.58
N ALA A 102 -6.79 1.32 -2.70
CA ALA A 102 -5.51 1.68 -2.07
C ALA A 102 -4.36 1.69 -3.09
N ALA A 103 -4.30 0.69 -3.99
CA ALA A 103 -3.28 0.58 -5.03
C ALA A 103 -3.32 1.78 -6.01
N GLU A 104 -4.51 2.17 -6.46
CA GLU A 104 -4.72 3.33 -7.35
C GLU A 104 -4.29 4.65 -6.70
N GLN A 105 -4.33 4.73 -5.37
CA GLN A 105 -3.81 5.88 -4.60
C GLN A 105 -2.30 5.81 -4.33
N GLY A 106 -1.60 4.81 -4.89
CA GLY A 106 -0.17 4.62 -4.73
C GLY A 106 0.23 3.90 -3.45
N HIS A 107 -0.61 3.02 -2.91
CA HIS A 107 -0.26 2.15 -1.78
C HIS A 107 0.38 0.84 -2.29
N GLY A 108 1.72 0.84 -2.40
CA GLY A 108 2.50 -0.25 -3.01
C GLY A 108 2.22 -1.65 -2.42
N ARG A 109 2.15 -1.77 -1.09
CA ARG A 109 1.83 -3.05 -0.44
C ARG A 109 0.44 -3.58 -0.81
N ALA A 110 -0.54 -2.71 -1.02
CA ALA A 110 -1.90 -3.11 -1.39
C ALA A 110 -1.94 -3.58 -2.84
N ALA A 111 -1.23 -2.87 -3.73
CA ALA A 111 -1.02 -3.27 -5.11
C ALA A 111 -0.37 -4.66 -5.18
N ARG A 112 0.74 -4.88 -4.47
CA ARG A 112 1.39 -6.20 -4.38
C ARG A 112 0.43 -7.30 -3.94
N ALA A 113 -0.33 -7.05 -2.87
CA ALA A 113 -1.27 -8.03 -2.33
C ALA A 113 -2.41 -8.36 -3.29
N LEU A 114 -2.92 -7.36 -4.03
CA LEU A 114 -3.94 -7.57 -5.06
C LEU A 114 -3.38 -8.25 -6.30
N GLY A 115 -2.16 -7.90 -6.73
CA GLY A 115 -1.48 -8.54 -7.86
C GLY A 115 -1.28 -10.04 -7.61
N VAL A 116 -0.76 -10.41 -6.44
CA VAL A 116 -0.62 -11.83 -6.05
C VAL A 116 -1.97 -12.56 -6.04
N ASP A 117 -3.02 -11.94 -5.47
CA ASP A 117 -4.35 -12.53 -5.42
C ASP A 117 -4.94 -12.79 -6.83
N LEU A 118 -4.78 -11.83 -7.75
CA LEU A 118 -5.21 -11.95 -9.15
C LEU A 118 -4.38 -12.98 -9.91
N GLN A 119 -3.07 -13.01 -9.71
CA GLN A 119 -2.17 -13.99 -10.32
C GLN A 119 -2.56 -15.42 -9.92
N THR A 120 -2.78 -15.67 -8.61
CA THR A 120 -3.21 -16.98 -8.12
C THR A 120 -4.57 -17.39 -8.71
N ARG A 121 -5.44 -16.42 -9.01
CA ARG A 121 -6.71 -16.64 -9.73
C ARG A 121 -6.58 -16.72 -11.25
N LYS A 122 -5.36 -16.63 -11.79
CA LYS A 122 -5.06 -16.62 -13.24
C LYS A 122 -5.63 -15.41 -13.99
N HIS A 123 -5.94 -14.32 -13.29
CA HIS A 123 -6.31 -13.04 -13.87
C HIS A 123 -5.04 -12.26 -14.24
N TYR A 124 -4.21 -12.83 -15.13
CA TYR A 124 -2.84 -12.38 -15.33
C TYR A 124 -2.74 -10.94 -15.87
N ARG A 125 -3.64 -10.55 -16.77
CA ARG A 125 -3.68 -9.18 -17.31
C ARG A 125 -3.92 -8.14 -16.22
N GLU A 126 -4.94 -8.35 -15.38
CA GLU A 126 -5.22 -7.46 -14.26
C GLU A 126 -4.08 -7.48 -13.22
N SER A 127 -3.49 -8.66 -12.99
CA SER A 127 -2.33 -8.80 -12.10
C SER A 127 -1.14 -7.96 -12.58
N LEU A 128 -0.84 -7.97 -13.89
CA LEU A 128 0.20 -7.14 -14.48
C LEU A 128 -0.06 -5.65 -14.22
N GLU A 129 -1.25 -5.16 -14.53
CA GLU A 129 -1.65 -3.76 -14.33
C GLU A 129 -1.49 -3.33 -12.86
N VAL A 130 -1.94 -4.19 -11.94
CA VAL A 130 -1.84 -3.91 -10.50
C VAL A 130 -0.39 -3.97 -10.01
N PHE A 131 0.43 -4.91 -10.49
CA PHE A 131 1.85 -4.90 -10.15
C PHE A 131 2.55 -3.64 -10.67
N GLN A 132 2.17 -3.11 -11.85
CA GLN A 132 2.69 -1.85 -12.34
C GLN A 132 2.32 -0.67 -11.44
N LEU A 133 1.09 -0.63 -10.89
CA LEU A 133 0.73 0.34 -9.84
C LEU A 133 1.63 0.19 -8.60
N GLY A 134 1.97 -1.05 -8.23
CA GLY A 134 2.91 -1.35 -7.15
C GLY A 134 4.30 -0.77 -7.41
N VAL A 135 4.84 -1.00 -8.61
CA VAL A 135 6.14 -0.43 -9.01
C VAL A 135 6.11 1.10 -9.01
N ALA A 136 5.05 1.71 -9.56
CA ALA A 136 4.89 3.16 -9.56
C ALA A 136 4.85 3.74 -8.14
N ALA A 137 4.22 3.01 -7.21
CA ALA A 137 4.17 3.33 -5.79
C ALA A 137 5.49 3.08 -5.03
N GLY A 138 6.48 2.44 -5.66
CA GLY A 138 7.77 2.13 -5.06
C GLY A 138 7.87 0.76 -4.38
N ASP A 139 6.94 -0.17 -4.64
CA ASP A 139 6.98 -1.53 -4.10
C ASP A 139 8.01 -2.38 -4.89
N ASP A 140 9.14 -2.68 -4.24
CA ASP A 140 10.21 -3.50 -4.81
C ASP A 140 9.70 -4.89 -5.21
N SER A 141 8.87 -5.52 -4.36
CA SER A 141 8.42 -6.88 -4.59
C SER A 141 7.58 -6.99 -5.86
N SER A 142 6.80 -5.96 -6.17
CA SER A 142 6.06 -5.84 -7.43
C SER A 142 7.02 -5.74 -8.62
N ALA A 143 8.11 -4.98 -8.50
CA ALA A 143 9.13 -4.91 -9.56
C ALA A 143 9.83 -6.25 -9.78
N GLY A 144 10.17 -6.97 -8.70
CA GLY A 144 10.74 -8.32 -8.78
C GLY A 144 9.78 -9.34 -9.41
N ARG A 145 8.49 -9.28 -9.10
CA ARG A 145 7.46 -10.13 -9.75
C ARG A 145 7.39 -9.89 -11.26
N LEU A 146 7.50 -8.63 -11.69
CA LEU A 146 7.48 -8.29 -13.11
C LEU A 146 8.79 -8.66 -13.82
N ASP A 147 9.96 -8.51 -13.17
CA ASP A 147 11.24 -9.00 -13.68
C ASP A 147 11.16 -10.50 -14.01
N GLU A 148 10.81 -11.31 -13.01
CA GLU A 148 10.71 -12.77 -13.17
C GLU A 148 9.61 -13.15 -14.18
N GLY A 149 8.45 -12.49 -14.14
CA GLY A 149 7.34 -12.77 -15.06
C GLY A 149 7.68 -12.51 -16.54
N PHE A 150 8.35 -11.39 -16.85
CA PHE A 150 8.82 -11.12 -18.22
C PHE A 150 10.05 -11.96 -18.60
N GLY A 151 10.74 -12.55 -17.63
CA GLY A 151 11.79 -13.56 -17.84
C GLY A 151 11.28 -14.82 -18.56
N GLY A 152 9.95 -15.04 -18.56
CA GLY A 152 9.28 -16.17 -19.21
C GLY A 152 9.48 -17.46 -18.42
N PRO A 153 9.04 -17.52 -17.16
CA PRO A 153 9.17 -18.71 -16.33
C PRO A 153 8.25 -19.82 -16.85
N GLU A 154 8.60 -21.06 -16.57
CA GLU A 154 7.76 -22.21 -16.94
C GLU A 154 6.40 -22.15 -16.22
N PRO A 155 5.31 -22.69 -16.80
CA PRO A 155 4.00 -22.71 -16.15
C PRO A 155 3.97 -23.42 -14.78
N THR A 156 4.96 -24.28 -14.50
CA THR A 156 5.12 -24.93 -13.19
C THR A 156 5.63 -24.00 -12.10
N ASP A 157 6.20 -22.85 -12.48
CA ASP A 157 6.58 -21.78 -11.55
C ASP A 157 5.35 -20.91 -11.27
N GLU A 158 4.44 -21.41 -10.43
CA GLU A 158 3.20 -20.71 -10.08
C GLU A 158 3.45 -19.36 -9.38
N LEU A 159 4.66 -19.13 -8.85
CA LEU A 159 5.02 -17.91 -8.17
C LEU A 159 5.23 -16.75 -9.16
N TYR A 160 5.91 -17.01 -10.28
CA TYR A 160 6.28 -15.97 -11.24
C TYR A 160 5.54 -16.06 -12.57
N TYR A 161 4.93 -17.20 -12.88
CA TYR A 161 4.16 -17.37 -14.11
C TYR A 161 2.96 -16.41 -14.15
N MET A 162 2.86 -15.67 -15.25
CA MET A 162 1.82 -14.67 -15.51
C MET A 162 1.33 -14.70 -16.97
N ASP A 163 1.55 -15.79 -17.71
CA ASP A 163 1.15 -15.91 -19.12
C ASP A 163 1.59 -14.71 -19.99
N LEU A 164 2.78 -14.18 -19.71
CA LEU A 164 3.37 -13.06 -20.43
C LEU A 164 4.26 -13.59 -21.54
N GLN A 165 4.27 -12.89 -22.68
CA GLN A 165 5.30 -13.11 -23.68
C GLN A 165 6.66 -12.75 -23.08
N LYS A 166 7.62 -13.68 -23.19
CA LYS A 166 9.00 -13.46 -22.74
C LYS A 166 9.59 -12.22 -23.39
N ASP A 167 10.08 -11.30 -22.57
CA ASP A 167 10.67 -10.02 -22.96
C ASP A 167 11.84 -9.71 -22.01
N LEU A 168 13.05 -10.07 -22.44
CA LEU A 168 14.25 -9.94 -21.61
C LEU A 168 14.68 -8.48 -21.39
N GLU A 169 14.38 -7.59 -22.33
CA GLU A 169 14.68 -6.16 -22.19
C GLU A 169 13.77 -5.54 -21.12
N ARG A 170 12.47 -5.88 -21.16
CA ARG A 170 11.51 -5.46 -20.14
C ARG A 170 11.79 -6.07 -18.77
N ALA A 171 12.17 -7.34 -18.71
CA ALA A 171 12.63 -7.97 -17.46
C ALA A 171 13.84 -7.20 -16.87
N ALA A 172 14.87 -6.94 -17.69
CA ALA A 172 16.06 -6.19 -17.26
C ALA A 172 15.75 -4.76 -16.75
N ARG A 173 14.76 -4.08 -17.34
CA ARG A 173 14.25 -2.79 -16.83
C ARG A 173 13.65 -2.95 -15.43
N TYR A 174 12.72 -3.89 -15.24
CA TYR A 174 12.12 -4.14 -13.92
C TYR A 174 13.15 -4.59 -12.89
N LYS A 175 14.15 -5.37 -13.27
CA LYS A 175 15.29 -5.73 -12.43
C LYS A 175 16.07 -4.53 -11.94
N THR A 176 16.30 -3.56 -12.83
CA THR A 176 17.00 -2.32 -12.51
C THR A 176 16.20 -1.48 -11.53
N ILE A 177 14.90 -1.34 -11.78
CA ILE A 177 13.97 -0.65 -10.87
C ILE A 177 13.93 -1.36 -9.51
N TRP A 178 13.79 -2.68 -9.48
CA TRP A 178 13.81 -3.47 -8.25
C TRP A 178 15.08 -3.21 -7.42
N ARG A 179 16.25 -3.17 -8.04
CA ARG A 179 17.52 -2.84 -7.36
C ARG A 179 17.49 -1.45 -6.73
N ILE A 180 16.98 -0.45 -7.46
CA ILE A 180 16.86 0.93 -6.97
C ILE A 180 15.87 0.99 -5.80
N LEU A 181 14.67 0.42 -5.95
CA LEU A 181 13.64 0.42 -4.91
C LEU A 181 14.11 -0.27 -3.63
N THR A 182 14.79 -1.41 -3.77
CA THR A 182 15.35 -2.15 -2.63
C THR A 182 16.48 -1.36 -1.96
N GLY A 183 17.46 -0.89 -2.74
CA GLY A 183 18.65 -0.19 -2.23
C GLY A 183 18.36 1.17 -1.60
N TYR A 184 17.28 1.83 -2.03
CA TYR A 184 16.86 3.13 -1.51
C TYR A 184 15.54 3.06 -0.73
N SER A 185 15.10 1.89 -0.27
CA SER A 185 13.83 1.69 0.43
C SER A 185 13.59 2.66 1.61
N TYR A 186 14.66 3.06 2.31
CA TYR A 186 14.64 4.05 3.41
C TYR A 186 14.20 5.46 2.96
N ALA A 187 14.38 5.80 1.69
CA ALA A 187 14.01 7.08 1.10
C ALA A 187 12.59 7.06 0.49
N HIS A 188 11.91 5.91 0.52
CA HIS A 188 10.59 5.70 -0.07
C HIS A 188 10.49 6.18 -1.54
N PRO A 189 11.41 5.73 -2.42
CA PRO A 189 11.43 6.12 -3.83
C PRO A 189 10.13 5.73 -4.52
N LYS A 190 9.72 6.51 -5.52
CA LYS A 190 8.57 6.25 -6.39
C LYS A 190 9.01 6.27 -7.85
N VAL A 191 8.26 5.59 -8.71
CA VAL A 191 8.55 5.50 -10.15
C VAL A 191 7.26 5.78 -10.96
N PRO A 192 6.65 6.96 -10.81
CA PRO A 192 5.35 7.23 -11.45
C PRO A 192 5.38 7.13 -12.98
N GLU A 193 6.54 7.39 -13.60
CA GLU A 193 6.78 7.32 -15.04
C GLU A 193 7.10 5.89 -15.54
N ILE A 194 6.75 4.84 -14.79
CA ILE A 194 7.12 3.45 -15.09
C ILE A 194 6.77 2.99 -16.52
N ASN A 195 5.70 3.55 -17.10
CA ASN A 195 5.24 3.24 -18.46
C ASN A 195 5.78 4.20 -19.53
N ASP A 196 6.47 5.28 -19.14
CA ASP A 196 7.06 6.27 -20.04
C ASP A 196 8.55 6.01 -20.30
N ILE A 197 9.14 5.06 -19.56
CA ILE A 197 10.52 4.61 -19.74
C ILE A 197 10.55 3.60 -20.90
N LEU A 198 10.65 4.13 -22.13
CA LEU A 198 10.88 3.38 -23.38
C LEU A 198 12.29 2.79 -23.41
#